data_AF-A0A521DQL7-F1
#
_entry.id   AF-A0A521DQL7-F1
#
_cell.length_a   1.000
_cell.length_b   1.000
_cell.length_c   1.000
_cell.angle_alpha   90.00
_cell.angle_beta   90.00
_cell.angle_gamma   90.00
#
_symmetry.space_group_name_H-M   'P 1'
#
loop_
_entity.id
_entity.type
_entity.pdbx_description
1 polymer ?
#
loop_
_entity_poly.entity_id
_entity_poly.type
_entity_poly.pdbx_seq_one_letter_code
_entity_poly.pdbx_strand_id
1 'polypeptide(L)' 'MAEKSGKGSATAKKANAKAEKEGKKNPRKSSAAQSELGKKGGKKGGKKS' A
#
# COMPACT_ATOMS: atom_id res chain seq x y z
N MET A 1 18.10 -6.54 -12.08
CA MET A 1 17.43 -7.16 -10.92
C MET A 1 15.96 -6.77 -11.00
N ALA A 2 15.04 -7.72 -11.21
CA ALA A 2 13.61 -7.43 -11.13
C ALA A 2 13.30 -7.03 -9.68
N GLU A 3 13.17 -5.72 -9.49
CA GLU A 3 12.91 -5.10 -8.21
C GLU A 3 11.71 -5.79 -7.58
N LYS A 4 11.83 -6.16 -6.30
CA LYS A 4 10.85 -6.98 -5.58
C LYS A 4 9.54 -6.22 -5.42
N SER A 5 8.78 -6.01 -6.48
CA SER A 5 7.45 -5.39 -6.46
C SER A 5 6.45 -6.46 -6.06
N GLY A 6 6.14 -6.56 -4.77
CA GLY A 6 5.24 -7.59 -4.25
C GLY A 6 5.12 -7.58 -2.73
N LYS A 7 4.43 -8.58 -2.18
CA LYS A 7 4.19 -8.77 -0.74
C LYS A 7 5.47 -8.82 0.10
N GLY A 8 6.61 -9.14 -0.51
CA GLY A 8 7.94 -9.14 0.11
C GLY A 8 8.76 -7.84 -0.05
N SER A 9 8.21 -6.79 -0.67
CA SER A 9 8.89 -5.49 -0.81
C SER A 9 9.12 -4.83 0.54
N ALA A 10 10.17 -4.01 0.65
CA ALA A 10 10.43 -3.23 1.87
C ALA A 10 9.23 -2.34 2.23
N THR A 11 8.59 -1.74 1.22
CA THR A 11 7.38 -0.94 1.35
C THR A 11 6.20 -1.75 1.89
N ALA A 12 5.98 -2.97 1.38
CA ALA A 12 4.91 -3.86 1.88
C ALA A 12 5.14 -4.25 3.33
N LYS A 13 6.38 -4.58 3.73
CA LYS A 13 6.73 -4.91 5.11
C LYS A 13 6.47 -3.72 6.05
N LYS A 14 6.91 -2.52 5.67
CA LYS A 14 6.73 -1.29 6.46
C LYS A 14 5.26 -0.92 6.61
N ALA A 15 4.46 -1.09 5.55
CA ALA A 15 3.02 -0.89 5.61
C ALA A 15 2.33 -1.93 6.50
N ASN A 16 2.66 -3.22 6.38
CA ASN A 16 2.10 -4.27 7.23
C ASN A 16 2.39 -4.00 8.71
N ALA A 17 3.62 -3.64 9.06
CA ALA A 17 3.97 -3.31 10.44
C ALA A 17 3.17 -2.12 11.00
N LYS A 18 2.92 -1.07 10.20
CA LYS A 18 2.05 0.05 10.59
C LYS A 18 0.60 -0.39 10.77
N ALA A 19 0.12 -1.30 9.91
CA ALA A 19 -1.23 -1.82 10.00
C ALA A 19 -1.43 -2.71 11.23
N GLU A 20 -0.45 -3.54 11.57
CA GLU A 20 -0.46 -4.37 12.78
C GLU A 20 -0.45 -3.53 14.05
N LYS A 21 0.30 -2.41 14.07
CA LYS A 21 0.23 -1.43 15.16
C LYS A 21 -1.17 -0.81 15.33
N GLU A 22 -1.94 -0.71 14.26
CA GLU A 22 -3.36 -0.29 14.30
C GLU A 22 -4.33 -1.47 14.55
N GLY A 23 -3.85 -2.71 14.73
CA GLY A 23 -4.68 -3.90 14.87
C GLY A 23 -5.39 -4.33 13.57
N LYS A 24 -4.93 -3.84 12.42
CA LYS A 24 -5.56 -4.07 11.11
C LYS A 24 -4.79 -5.12 10.31
N LYS A 25 -5.45 -6.25 10.04
CA LYS A 25 -4.93 -7.33 9.19
C LYS A 25 -4.69 -6.91 7.73
N ASN A 26 -5.33 -5.83 7.28
CA ASN A 26 -5.18 -5.31 5.92
C ASN A 26 -4.55 -3.91 5.96
N PRO A 27 -3.31 -3.74 5.44
CA PRO A 27 -2.64 -2.43 5.42
C PRO A 27 -3.32 -1.39 4.53
N ARG A 28 -4.28 -1.79 3.67
CA ARG A 28 -5.11 -0.84 2.92
C ARG A 28 -6.31 -0.31 3.71
N LYS A 29 -6.55 -0.83 4.91
CA LYS A 29 -7.55 -0.31 5.86
C LYS A 29 -6.92 0.55 6.95
N SER A 30 -5.60 0.49 7.12
CA SER A 30 -4.85 1.38 8.02
C SER A 30 -4.50 2.66 7.28
N SER A 31 -4.87 3.80 7.86
CA SER A 31 -4.53 5.10 7.27
C SER A 31 -3.02 5.28 7.21
N ALA A 32 -2.30 4.92 8.29
CA ALA A 32 -0.85 5.03 8.36
C ALA A 32 -0.13 4.11 7.36
N ALA A 33 -0.66 2.91 7.13
CA ALA A 33 -0.11 1.96 6.17
C ALA A 33 -0.43 2.31 4.72
N GLN A 34 -1.58 2.93 4.46
CA GLN A 34 -1.91 3.45 3.12
C GLN A 34 -0.93 4.53 2.66
N SER A 35 -0.40 5.34 3.57
CA SER A 35 0.64 6.33 3.25
C SER A 35 1.94 5.70 2.73
N GLU A 36 2.28 4.48 3.18
CA GLU A 36 3.43 3.73 2.65
C GLU A 36 3.09 2.98 1.36
N LEU A 37 1.88 2.40 1.25
CA LEU A 37 1.47 1.64 0.05
C LEU A 37 1.08 2.50 -1.15
N GLY A 38 0.86 3.80 -0.93
CA GLY A 38 0.23 4.70 -1.88
C GLY A 38 -1.29 4.51 -1.96
N LYS A 39 -2.00 5.55 -2.40
CA LYS A 39 -3.45 5.49 -2.64
C LYS A 39 -3.75 4.53 -3.77
N LYS A 40 -4.30 3.35 -3.46
CA LYS A 40 -4.93 2.50 -4.47
C LYS A 40 -6.26 3.16 -4.88
N GLY A 41 -6.31 3.75 -6.06
CA GLY A 41 -7.56 4.22 -6.65
C GLY A 41 -7.76 5.73 -6.74
N GLY A 42 -6.69 6.54 -6.73
CA GLY A 42 -6.77 7.75 -7.54
C GLY A 42 -6.95 7.29 -8.97
N LYS A 43 -8.18 7.28 -9.49
CA LYS A 43 -8.43 7.17 -10.94
C LYS A 43 -7.54 8.26 -11.56
N LYS A 44 -6.35 7.92 -12.05
CA LYS A 44 -5.71 8.73 -13.09
C LYS A 44 -6.75 8.73 -14.19
N GLY A 45 -7.34 9.90 -14.43
CA GLY A 45 -8.48 10.04 -15.32
C GLY A 45 -8.21 9.27 -16.61
N GLY A 46 -8.93 8.17 -16.80
CA GLY A 46 -9.37 7.79 -18.12
C GLY A 46 -10.35 8.87 -18.56
N LYS A 47 -9.81 10.04 -18.95
CA LYS A 47 -10.56 11.01 -19.72
C LYS A 47 -10.84 10.29 -21.03
N LYS A 48 -12.13 10.07 -21.31
CA LYS A 48 -12.63 9.65 -22.62
C LYS A 48 -11.87 10.41 -23.72
N SER A 49 -11.26 9.68 -24.64
CA SER A 49 -10.99 10.13 -26.00
C SER A 49 -11.76 9.20 -26.92
#